data_AF-A0A812JLB5-F1
#
_entry.id   AF-A0A812JLB5-F1
#
_cell.length_a   1.000
_cell.length_b   1.000
_cell.length_c   1.000
_cell.angle_alpha   90.00
_cell.angle_beta   90.00
_cell.angle_gamma   90.00
#
_symmetry.space_group_name_H-M   'P 1'
#
loop_
_entity.id
_entity.type
_entity.pdbx_description
1 polymer ?
#
loop_
_entity_poly.entity_id
_entity_poly.type
_entity_poly.pdbx_seq_one_letter_code
_entity_poly.pdbx_strand_id
1 'polypeptide(L)'
;DIDEKLQKDRAKHIQEELWKVRARTYILIVSFMVHAAPVMTIVFLYEFAMMFSYLGLARLVCMFIVYMHHTGVISGRLPLNPARLQVLYIWYYGSFAMLLLGGIFHRDSDAKERSMQAFNDGGRLLMAVVIMHKPTALPAQLAISAAEIVVYWFHHNDVADTAAFAGVQLVFAIANVGVTVTLEYWVTSHISALLDAESMVGSFRRMLRGVCDGEVLLKEDMSICENAECIKQPAWYGHGSALGTSRRLLFDGIMVQLKEKFEFENFVIYSELDLHA
;
A
#
# COMPACT_ATOMS: atom_id res chain seq x y z
N ASP A 1 -24.92 -9.65 20.21
CA ASP A 1 -23.86 -9.03 21.04
C ASP A 1 -22.48 -9.66 20.80
N ILE A 2 -22.32 -10.97 20.99
CA ILE A 2 -21.02 -11.66 20.74
C ILE A 2 -20.53 -11.49 19.29
N ASP A 3 -21.42 -11.65 18.30
CA ASP A 3 -21.06 -11.51 16.88
C ASP A 3 -20.65 -10.09 16.50
N GLU A 4 -21.28 -9.07 17.11
CA GLU A 4 -20.97 -7.67 16.86
C GLU A 4 -19.58 -7.32 17.42
N LYS A 5 -19.27 -7.80 18.63
CA LYS A 5 -17.94 -7.64 19.22
C LYS A 5 -16.87 -8.31 18.36
N LEU A 6 -17.12 -9.53 17.88
CA LEU A 6 -16.19 -10.27 17.03
C LEU A 6 -15.94 -9.54 15.69
N GLN A 7 -17.00 -9.01 15.07
CA GLN A 7 -16.88 -8.21 13.84
C GLN A 7 -16.07 -6.93 14.05
N LYS A 8 -16.28 -6.25 15.17
CA LYS A 8 -15.54 -5.03 15.52
C LYS A 8 -14.05 -5.31 15.77
N ASP A 9 -13.74 -6.39 16.48
CA ASP A 9 -12.35 -6.81 16.74
C ASP A 9 -11.65 -7.20 15.43
N ARG A 10 -12.34 -7.92 14.53
CA ARG A 10 -11.83 -8.25 13.20
C ARG A 10 -11.58 -7.00 12.34
N ALA A 11 -12.52 -6.06 12.32
CA ALA A 11 -12.37 -4.81 11.58
C ALA A 11 -11.20 -3.97 12.10
N LYS A 12 -11.01 -3.91 13.43
CA LYS A 12 -9.87 -3.24 14.05
C LYS A 12 -8.55 -3.90 13.65
N HIS A 13 -8.49 -5.23 13.67
CA HIS A 13 -7.29 -5.97 13.27
C HIS A 13 -6.93 -5.74 11.80
N ILE A 14 -7.92 -5.78 10.90
CA ILE A 14 -7.72 -5.45 9.48
C ILE A 14 -7.17 -4.02 9.32
N GLN A 15 -7.71 -3.06 10.09
CA GLN A 15 -7.25 -1.67 10.02
C GLN A 15 -5.81 -1.50 10.52
N GLU A 16 -5.41 -2.22 11.57
CA GLU A 16 -4.03 -2.21 12.08
C GLU A 16 -3.05 -2.79 11.04
N GLU A 17 -3.39 -3.90 10.41
CA GLU A 17 -2.58 -4.49 9.34
C GLU A 17 -2.52 -3.59 8.10
N LEU A 18 -3.64 -2.96 7.73
CA LEU A 18 -3.68 -2.00 6.63
C LEU A 18 -2.72 -0.82 6.86
N TRP A 19 -2.61 -0.32 8.09
CA TRP A 19 -1.64 0.73 8.42
C TRP A 19 -0.19 0.27 8.30
N LYS A 20 0.11 -0.97 8.68
CA LYS A 20 1.46 -1.55 8.51
C LYS A 20 1.81 -1.67 7.03
N VAL A 21 0.88 -2.14 6.20
CA VAL A 21 1.08 -2.22 4.75
C VAL A 21 1.31 -0.83 4.16
N ARG A 22 0.47 0.16 4.51
CA ARG A 22 0.65 1.56 4.08
C ARG A 22 2.02 2.11 4.46
N ALA A 23 2.49 1.87 5.68
CA ALA A 23 3.79 2.33 6.12
C ALA A 23 4.94 1.67 5.33
N ARG A 24 4.86 0.36 5.07
CA ARG A 24 5.85 -0.37 4.25
C ARG A 24 5.87 0.13 2.81
N THR A 25 4.70 0.24 2.16
CA THR A 25 4.58 0.77 0.80
C THR A 25 5.11 2.20 0.72
N TYR A 26 4.83 3.02 1.73
CA TYR A 26 5.36 4.38 1.81
C TYR A 26 6.90 4.39 1.89
N ILE A 27 7.51 3.56 2.75
CA ILE A 27 8.98 3.46 2.86
C ILE A 27 9.59 3.02 1.53
N LEU A 28 9.03 2.00 0.88
CA LEU A 28 9.51 1.51 -0.42
C LEU A 28 9.53 2.62 -1.46
N ILE A 29 8.40 3.33 -1.61
CA ILE A 29 8.29 4.39 -2.62
C ILE A 29 9.20 5.58 -2.27
N VAL A 30 9.26 5.96 -0.99
CA VAL A 30 10.16 7.03 -0.53
C VAL A 30 11.63 6.67 -0.77
N SER A 31 12.00 5.40 -0.64
CA SER A 31 13.35 4.91 -0.94
C SER A 31 13.73 5.14 -2.41
N PHE A 32 12.77 5.02 -3.32
CA PHE A 32 12.98 5.42 -4.71
C PHE A 32 13.00 6.96 -4.87
N MET A 33 12.04 7.67 -4.27
CA MET A 33 11.88 9.12 -4.41
C MET A 33 13.04 9.93 -3.80
N VAL A 34 13.78 9.39 -2.83
CA VAL A 34 14.95 10.07 -2.25
C VAL A 34 16.03 10.36 -3.29
N HIS A 35 16.11 9.55 -4.36
CA HIS A 35 17.07 9.76 -5.45
C HIS A 35 16.58 10.81 -6.46
N ALA A 36 15.26 10.91 -6.68
CA ALA A 36 14.68 11.92 -7.56
C ALA A 36 14.69 13.33 -6.94
N ALA A 37 14.49 13.42 -5.62
CA ALA A 37 14.42 14.68 -4.90
C ALA A 37 15.66 15.61 -5.05
N PRO A 38 16.93 15.15 -4.96
CA PRO A 38 18.09 16.00 -5.16
C PRO A 38 18.20 16.50 -6.61
N VAL A 39 17.84 15.68 -7.60
CA VAL A 39 17.81 16.10 -9.01
C VAL A 39 16.82 17.25 -9.19
N MET A 40 15.60 17.11 -8.65
CA MET A 40 14.60 18.17 -8.67
C MET A 40 15.05 19.42 -7.90
N THR A 41 15.76 19.24 -6.79
CA THR A 41 16.29 20.35 -5.99
C THR A 41 17.32 21.15 -6.77
N ILE A 42 18.19 20.50 -7.55
CA ILE A 42 19.15 21.17 -8.43
C ILE A 42 18.43 21.95 -9.53
N VAL A 43 17.37 21.37 -10.13
CA VAL A 43 16.56 22.07 -11.13
C VAL A 43 15.94 23.34 -10.54
N PHE A 44 15.30 23.26 -9.37
CA PHE A 44 14.71 24.43 -8.74
C PHE A 44 15.74 25.44 -8.23
N LEU A 45 16.93 24.98 -7.80
CA LEU A 45 18.03 25.86 -7.44
C LEU A 45 18.50 26.65 -8.65
N TYR A 46 18.63 25.99 -9.81
CA TYR A 46 18.96 26.66 -11.07
C TYR A 46 17.87 27.65 -11.49
N GLU A 47 16.59 27.26 -11.45
CA GLU A 47 15.48 28.18 -11.75
C GLU A 47 15.50 29.41 -10.82
N PHE A 48 15.71 29.19 -9.52
CA PHE A 48 15.79 30.26 -8.53
C PHE A 48 16.99 31.19 -8.75
N ALA A 49 18.14 30.64 -9.13
CA ALA A 49 19.34 31.43 -9.43
C ALA A 49 19.16 32.28 -10.68
N MET A 50 18.44 31.77 -11.68
CA MET A 50 18.13 32.51 -12.90
C MET A 50 17.06 33.59 -12.69
N MET A 51 16.06 33.31 -11.84
CA MET A 51 14.95 34.21 -11.55
C MET A 51 14.64 34.23 -10.06
N PHE A 52 15.30 35.15 -9.34
CA PHE A 52 15.07 35.33 -7.92
C PHE A 52 13.61 35.75 -7.67
N SER A 53 12.86 34.90 -6.97
CA SER A 53 11.49 35.16 -6.56
C SER A 53 11.22 34.52 -5.21
N TYR A 54 10.39 35.17 -4.37
CA TYR A 54 10.00 34.62 -3.07
C TYR A 54 9.30 33.26 -3.20
N LEU A 55 8.51 33.07 -4.27
CA LEU A 55 7.86 31.80 -4.56
C LEU A 55 8.83 30.73 -5.06
N GLY A 56 9.85 31.09 -5.85
CA GLY A 56 10.94 30.18 -6.20
C GLY A 56 11.71 29.72 -4.97
N LEU A 57 12.03 30.63 -4.05
CA LEU A 57 12.66 30.30 -2.78
C LEU A 57 11.78 29.36 -1.94
N ALA A 58 10.48 29.65 -1.83
CA ALA A 58 9.54 28.80 -1.11
C ALA A 58 9.49 27.38 -1.69
N ARG A 59 9.45 27.23 -3.03
CA ARG A 59 9.52 25.93 -3.70
C ARG A 59 10.80 25.17 -3.38
N LEU A 60 11.95 25.86 -3.45
CA LEU A 60 13.25 25.26 -3.14
C LEU A 60 13.30 24.78 -1.68
N VAL A 61 12.83 25.59 -0.73
CA VAL A 61 12.75 25.23 0.69
C VAL A 61 11.81 24.04 0.89
N CYS A 62 10.63 24.03 0.26
CA CYS A 62 9.72 22.90 0.32
C CYS A 62 10.36 21.61 -0.20
N MET A 63 11.07 21.65 -1.34
CA MET A 63 11.76 20.47 -1.86
C MET A 63 12.90 19.99 -0.97
N PHE A 64 13.66 20.91 -0.39
CA PHE A 64 14.68 20.56 0.59
C PHE A 64 14.07 19.87 1.82
N ILE A 65 12.94 20.37 2.33
CA ILE A 65 12.21 19.74 3.44
C ILE A 65 11.73 18.34 3.04
N VAL A 66 11.17 18.16 1.84
CA VAL A 66 10.75 16.84 1.32
C VAL A 66 11.93 15.88 1.25
N TYR A 67 13.09 16.33 0.78
CA TYR A 67 14.31 15.51 0.75
C TYR A 67 14.79 15.10 2.14
N MET A 68 14.86 16.05 3.08
CA MET A 68 15.22 15.79 4.48
C MET A 68 14.23 14.83 5.13
N HIS A 69 12.95 14.96 4.80
CA HIS A 69 11.89 14.08 5.26
C HIS A 69 12.07 12.64 4.73
N HIS A 70 12.27 12.47 3.42
CA HIS A 70 12.54 11.15 2.81
C HIS A 70 13.74 10.47 3.49
N THR A 71 14.84 11.21 3.63
CA THR A 71 16.06 10.72 4.28
C THR A 71 15.80 10.34 5.75
N GLY A 72 15.02 11.13 6.47
CA GLY A 72 14.63 10.86 7.86
C GLY A 72 13.79 9.59 8.02
N VAL A 73 12.89 9.31 7.07
CA VAL A 73 12.09 8.07 7.07
C VAL A 73 12.96 6.85 6.75
N ILE A 74 13.79 6.92 5.71
CA ILE A 74 14.64 5.79 5.28
C ILE A 74 15.68 5.44 6.34
N SER A 75 16.27 6.45 6.98
CA SER A 75 17.22 6.26 8.08
C SER A 75 16.59 5.74 9.37
N GLY A 76 15.26 5.52 9.41
CA GLY A 76 14.54 5.07 10.59
C GLY A 76 14.44 6.12 11.72
N ARG A 77 14.93 7.35 11.49
CA ARG A 77 14.88 8.44 12.48
C ARG A 77 13.46 8.95 12.71
N LEU A 78 12.57 8.80 11.73
CA LEU A 78 11.17 9.16 11.82
C LEU A 78 10.28 7.91 11.82
N PRO A 79 9.94 7.34 12.99
CA PRO A 79 9.08 6.17 13.03
C PRO A 79 7.67 6.53 12.54
N LEU A 80 7.17 5.70 11.61
CA LEU A 80 5.87 5.86 10.97
C LEU A 80 4.78 5.24 11.83
N ASN A 81 4.05 6.12 12.53
CA ASN A 81 2.80 5.77 13.20
C ASN A 81 1.61 6.27 12.35
N PRO A 82 0.39 5.72 12.49
CA PRO A 82 -0.78 6.14 11.70
C PRO A 82 -1.02 7.65 11.71
N ALA A 83 -0.99 8.28 12.89
CA ALA A 83 -1.17 9.72 13.03
C ALA A 83 -0.09 10.54 12.33
N ARG A 84 1.18 10.11 12.44
CA ARG A 84 2.30 10.78 11.76
C ARG A 84 2.17 10.64 10.26
N LEU A 85 1.88 9.43 9.78
CA LEU A 85 1.71 9.16 8.36
C LEU A 85 0.60 10.02 7.73
N GLN A 86 -0.50 10.25 8.45
CA GLN A 86 -1.55 11.19 8.02
C GLN A 86 -1.05 12.64 7.93
N VAL A 87 -0.32 13.12 8.93
CA VAL A 87 0.29 14.46 8.90
C VAL A 87 1.25 14.59 7.72
N LEU A 88 2.03 13.53 7.44
CA LEU A 88 2.91 13.49 6.29
C LEU A 88 2.12 13.57 4.99
N TYR A 89 1.03 12.83 4.83
CA TYR A 89 0.19 12.92 3.64
C TYR A 89 -0.32 14.34 3.39
N ILE A 90 -0.80 15.02 4.44
CA ILE A 90 -1.24 16.41 4.34
C ILE A 90 -0.06 17.32 3.93
N TRP A 91 1.11 17.10 4.53
CA TRP A 91 2.32 17.84 4.19
C TRP A 91 2.76 17.63 2.74
N TYR A 92 2.73 16.39 2.21
CA TYR A 92 3.07 16.10 0.81
C TYR A 92 2.12 16.80 -0.14
N TYR A 93 0.82 16.68 0.06
CA TYR A 93 -0.17 17.36 -0.77
C TYR A 93 -0.03 18.89 -0.70
N GLY A 94 0.22 19.45 0.49
CA GLY A 94 0.46 20.88 0.66
C GLY A 94 1.73 21.34 -0.05
N SER A 95 2.82 20.58 0.08
CA SER A 95 4.08 20.87 -0.62
C SER A 95 3.91 20.80 -2.13
N PHE A 96 3.13 19.83 -2.64
CA PHE A 96 2.83 19.70 -4.05
C PHE A 96 1.98 20.86 -4.57
N ALA A 97 0.94 21.26 -3.84
CA ALA A 97 0.15 22.44 -4.18
C ALA A 97 1.00 23.72 -4.23
N MET A 98 1.96 23.87 -3.30
CA MET A 98 2.92 24.99 -3.32
C MET A 98 3.84 24.97 -4.55
N LEU A 99 4.25 23.78 -5.01
CA LEU A 99 5.01 23.64 -6.26
C LEU A 99 4.21 24.12 -7.46
N LEU A 100 2.92 23.76 -7.53
CA LEU A 100 2.02 24.19 -8.61
C LEU A 100 1.83 25.71 -8.63
N LEU A 101 1.53 26.31 -7.47
CA LEU A 101 1.31 27.75 -7.35
C LEU A 101 2.56 28.57 -7.71
N GLY A 102 3.76 28.00 -7.51
CA GLY A 102 5.00 28.66 -7.93
C GLY A 102 5.15 28.79 -9.45
N GLY A 103 4.40 28.01 -10.24
CA GLY A 103 4.36 28.08 -11.70
C GLY A 103 3.59 29.29 -12.27
N ILE A 104 2.81 30.01 -11.46
CA ILE A 104 2.03 31.19 -11.90
C ILE A 104 2.92 32.27 -12.54
N PHE A 105 4.17 32.38 -12.10
CA PHE A 105 5.06 33.47 -12.50
C PHE A 105 6.05 33.10 -13.61
N HIS A 106 6.03 31.87 -14.11
CA HIS A 106 7.00 31.39 -15.10
C HIS A 106 6.31 31.18 -16.45
N ARG A 107 6.26 32.24 -17.27
CA ARG A 107 5.67 32.21 -18.62
C ARG A 107 6.78 32.33 -19.67
N ASP A 108 7.54 31.25 -19.85
CA ASP A 108 8.71 31.29 -20.75
C ASP A 108 8.44 30.62 -22.11
N SER A 109 7.67 29.52 -22.19
CA SER A 109 7.28 28.86 -23.46
C SER A 109 6.21 27.77 -23.29
N ASP A 110 5.40 27.53 -24.33
CA ASP A 110 4.38 26.45 -24.39
C ASP A 110 4.98 25.04 -24.21
N ALA A 111 6.25 24.85 -24.60
CA ALA A 111 6.94 23.58 -24.41
C ALA A 111 7.27 23.33 -22.93
N LYS A 112 7.73 24.36 -22.22
CA LYS A 112 8.01 24.31 -20.78
C LYS A 112 6.71 24.09 -19.99
N GLU A 113 5.64 24.79 -20.37
CA GLU A 113 4.32 24.62 -19.75
C GLU A 113 3.80 23.18 -19.88
N ARG A 114 3.81 22.62 -21.10
CA ARG A 114 3.42 21.21 -21.33
C ARG A 114 4.27 20.22 -20.56
N SER A 115 5.58 20.46 -20.48
CA SER A 115 6.51 19.60 -19.73
C SER A 115 6.22 19.65 -18.23
N MET A 116 5.95 20.85 -17.69
CA MET A 116 5.59 21.04 -16.29
C MET A 116 4.24 20.40 -15.97
N GLN A 117 3.25 20.53 -16.87
CA GLN A 117 1.95 19.88 -16.73
C GLN A 117 2.09 18.35 -16.70
N ALA A 118 2.85 17.76 -17.62
CA ALA A 118 3.12 16.32 -17.61
C ALA A 118 3.82 15.85 -16.32
N PHE A 119 4.79 16.65 -15.83
CA PHE A 119 5.43 16.39 -14.54
C PHE A 119 4.43 16.43 -13.38
N ASN A 120 3.51 17.40 -13.38
CA ASN A 120 2.48 17.54 -12.36
C ASN A 120 1.50 16.36 -12.41
N ASP A 121 1.01 15.99 -13.58
CA ASP A 121 0.09 14.85 -13.76
C ASP A 121 0.74 13.54 -13.29
N GLY A 122 2.00 13.32 -13.66
CA GLY A 122 2.78 12.17 -13.19
C GLY A 122 3.00 12.18 -11.68
N GLY A 123 3.30 13.34 -11.10
CA GLY A 123 3.44 13.53 -9.65
C GLY A 123 2.14 13.27 -8.90
N ARG A 124 0.99 13.71 -9.44
CA ARG A 124 -0.34 13.47 -8.86
C ARG A 124 -0.70 11.99 -8.87
N LEU A 125 -0.43 11.30 -9.97
CA LEU A 125 -0.63 9.86 -10.07
C LEU A 125 0.26 9.11 -9.08
N LEU A 126 1.54 9.48 -8.97
CA LEU A 126 2.45 8.90 -8.01
C LEU A 126 1.94 9.12 -6.58
N MET A 127 1.50 10.33 -6.22
CA MET A 127 0.89 10.60 -4.92
C MET A 127 -0.38 9.77 -4.66
N ALA A 128 -1.22 9.55 -5.67
CA ALA A 128 -2.41 8.71 -5.52
C ALA A 128 -2.07 7.25 -5.19
N VAL A 129 -0.95 6.74 -5.72
CA VAL A 129 -0.40 5.41 -5.42
C VAL A 129 0.27 5.38 -4.04
N VAL A 130 1.07 6.38 -3.69
CA VAL A 130 1.78 6.44 -2.40
C VAL A 130 0.79 6.62 -1.24
N ILE A 131 -0.19 7.50 -1.43
CA ILE A 131 -1.12 7.94 -0.39
C ILE A 131 -2.43 7.16 -0.54
N MET A 132 -2.38 5.89 -0.14
CA MET A 132 -3.53 4.97 -0.13
C MET A 132 -4.51 5.26 1.02
N HIS A 133 -4.90 6.52 1.21
CA HIS A 133 -5.81 6.96 2.28
C HIS A 133 -6.93 7.83 1.70
N LYS A 134 -8.05 7.19 1.33
CA LYS A 134 -9.21 7.84 0.70
C LYS A 134 -9.70 9.14 1.35
N PRO A 135 -9.78 9.30 2.70
CA PRO A 135 -10.33 10.51 3.32
C PRO A 135 -9.42 11.72 3.13
N THR A 136 -8.11 11.50 2.93
CA THR A 136 -7.15 12.58 2.69
C THR A 136 -6.94 12.80 1.19
N ALA A 137 -6.89 11.73 0.40
CA ALA A 137 -6.64 11.82 -1.03
C ALA A 137 -7.74 12.60 -1.78
N LEU A 138 -9.01 12.36 -1.48
CA LEU A 138 -10.13 13.00 -2.16
C LEU A 138 -10.10 14.55 -2.04
N PRO A 139 -10.13 15.15 -0.83
CA PRO A 139 -10.11 16.60 -0.71
C PRO A 139 -8.81 17.20 -1.24
N ALA A 140 -7.68 16.50 -1.11
CA ALA A 140 -6.40 16.99 -1.61
C ALA A 140 -6.33 17.04 -3.15
N GLN A 141 -6.81 15.99 -3.83
CA GLN A 141 -6.83 15.95 -5.31
C GLN A 141 -7.78 17.02 -5.88
N LEU A 142 -8.92 17.28 -5.22
CA LEU A 142 -9.82 18.36 -5.60
C LEU A 142 -9.17 19.74 -5.38
N ALA A 143 -8.50 19.94 -4.24
CA ALA A 143 -7.79 21.19 -3.95
C ALA A 143 -6.65 21.45 -4.96
N ILE A 144 -5.89 20.42 -5.33
CA ILE A 144 -4.85 20.50 -6.36
C ILE A 144 -5.45 20.86 -7.72
N SER A 145 -6.54 20.19 -8.12
CA SER A 145 -7.21 20.47 -9.40
C SER A 145 -7.73 21.91 -9.45
N ALA A 146 -8.30 22.40 -8.34
CA ALA A 146 -8.73 23.79 -8.23
C ALA A 146 -7.55 24.76 -8.33
N ALA A 147 -6.42 24.45 -7.70
CA ALA A 147 -5.20 25.26 -7.82
C ALA A 147 -4.69 25.31 -9.27
N GLU A 148 -4.68 24.18 -9.99
CA GLU A 148 -4.27 24.14 -11.40
C GLU A 148 -5.21 24.93 -12.31
N ILE A 149 -6.53 24.85 -12.09
CA ILE A 149 -7.52 25.67 -12.82
C ILE A 149 -7.28 27.16 -12.58
N VAL A 150 -7.01 27.56 -11.34
CA VAL A 150 -6.70 28.95 -10.99
C VAL A 150 -5.41 29.40 -11.67
N VAL A 151 -4.35 28.59 -11.63
CA VAL A 151 -3.08 28.86 -12.31
C VAL A 151 -3.30 29.03 -13.82
N TYR A 152 -4.07 28.12 -14.44
CA TYR A 152 -4.39 28.16 -15.87
C TYR A 152 -5.16 29.43 -16.25
N TRP A 153 -6.18 29.78 -15.45
CA TRP A 153 -6.96 31.01 -15.63
C TRP A 153 -6.09 32.26 -15.61
N PHE A 154 -5.14 32.35 -14.68
CA PHE A 154 -4.21 33.49 -14.61
C PHE A 154 -3.29 33.61 -15.83
N HIS A 155 -2.95 32.49 -16.48
CA HIS A 155 -2.10 32.49 -17.68
C HIS A 155 -2.86 32.79 -18.97
N HIS A 156 -4.07 32.25 -19.14
CA HIS A 156 -4.81 32.32 -20.41
C HIS A 156 -5.87 33.42 -20.43
N ASN A 157 -6.50 33.72 -19.27
CA ASN A 157 -7.58 34.70 -19.14
C ASN A 157 -8.75 34.50 -20.14
N ASP A 158 -9.00 33.25 -20.55
CA ASP A 158 -10.11 32.85 -21.43
C ASP A 158 -11.04 31.88 -20.70
N VAL A 159 -12.34 32.22 -20.63
CA VAL A 159 -13.37 31.45 -19.93
C VAL A 159 -13.67 30.13 -20.62
N ALA A 160 -13.73 30.11 -21.96
CA ALA A 160 -14.10 28.91 -22.69
C ALA A 160 -13.01 27.84 -22.56
N ASP A 161 -11.76 28.23 -22.76
CA ASP A 161 -10.60 27.35 -22.63
C ASP A 161 -10.40 26.89 -21.18
N THR A 162 -10.59 27.79 -20.20
CA THR A 162 -10.49 27.42 -18.79
C THR A 162 -11.58 26.44 -18.37
N ALA A 163 -12.80 26.59 -18.90
CA ALA A 163 -13.88 25.63 -18.65
C ALA A 163 -13.56 24.25 -19.23
N ALA A 164 -12.99 24.19 -20.45
CA ALA A 164 -12.54 22.93 -21.04
C ALA A 164 -11.40 22.30 -20.21
N PHE A 165 -10.42 23.09 -19.78
CA PHE A 165 -9.34 22.65 -18.91
C PHE A 165 -9.85 22.13 -17.56
N ALA A 166 -10.82 22.81 -16.94
CA ALA A 166 -11.46 22.37 -15.72
C ALA A 166 -12.17 21.01 -15.88
N GLY A 167 -12.80 20.76 -17.04
CA GLY A 167 -13.37 19.45 -17.38
C GLY A 167 -12.32 18.34 -17.42
N VAL A 168 -11.17 18.60 -18.06
CA VAL A 168 -10.04 17.65 -18.09
C VAL A 168 -9.50 17.41 -16.68
N GLN A 169 -9.33 18.47 -15.88
CA GLN A 169 -8.86 18.38 -14.50
C GLN A 169 -9.79 17.57 -13.60
N LEU A 170 -11.11 17.70 -13.79
CA LEU A 170 -12.08 16.88 -13.08
C LEU A 170 -11.96 15.39 -13.44
N VAL A 171 -11.76 15.06 -14.72
CA VAL A 171 -11.54 13.68 -15.16
C VAL A 171 -10.27 13.11 -14.52
N PHE A 172 -9.17 13.87 -14.50
CA PHE A 172 -7.94 13.46 -13.84
C PHE A 172 -8.11 13.29 -12.33
N ALA A 173 -8.85 14.17 -11.66
CA ALA A 173 -9.15 14.04 -10.23
C ALA A 173 -9.94 12.75 -9.95
N ILE A 174 -10.98 12.46 -10.74
CA ILE A 174 -11.78 11.24 -10.62
C ILE A 174 -10.91 10.00 -10.87
N ALA A 175 -10.06 10.02 -11.90
CA ALA A 175 -9.17 8.91 -12.22
C ALA A 175 -8.18 8.63 -11.06
N ASN A 176 -7.53 9.66 -10.53
CA ASN A 176 -6.60 9.53 -9.41
C ASN A 176 -7.28 9.01 -8.14
N VAL A 177 -8.47 9.52 -7.81
CA VAL A 177 -9.27 9.00 -6.70
C VAL A 177 -9.66 7.54 -6.94
N GLY A 178 -10.05 7.19 -8.17
CA GLY A 178 -10.36 5.82 -8.56
C GLY A 178 -9.18 4.87 -8.36
N VAL A 179 -7.96 5.31 -8.69
CA VAL A 179 -6.72 4.57 -8.42
C VAL A 179 -6.54 4.37 -6.91
N THR A 180 -6.63 5.43 -6.09
CA THR A 180 -6.49 5.30 -4.63
C THR A 180 -7.52 4.33 -4.04
N VAL A 181 -8.80 4.44 -4.44
CA VAL A 181 -9.88 3.58 -3.95
C VAL A 181 -9.67 2.12 -4.37
N THR A 182 -9.27 1.89 -5.62
CA THR A 182 -9.05 0.54 -6.14
C THR A 182 -7.87 -0.12 -5.44
N LEU A 183 -6.77 0.60 -5.23
CA LEU A 183 -5.61 0.10 -4.48
C LEU A 183 -5.97 -0.19 -3.02
N GLU A 184 -6.68 0.72 -2.34
CA GLU A 184 -7.12 0.50 -0.95
C GLU A 184 -8.04 -0.73 -0.86
N TYR A 185 -8.98 -0.89 -1.79
CA TYR A 185 -9.85 -2.07 -1.85
C TYR A 185 -9.06 -3.35 -2.09
N TRP A 186 -8.16 -3.35 -3.08
CA TRP A 186 -7.34 -4.51 -3.42
C TRP A 186 -6.48 -4.95 -2.23
N VAL A 187 -5.75 -4.04 -1.60
CA VAL A 187 -4.93 -4.32 -0.41
C VAL A 187 -5.79 -4.83 0.75
N THR A 188 -6.93 -4.18 1.03
CA THR A 188 -7.82 -4.60 2.12
C THR A 188 -8.40 -6.00 1.88
N SER A 189 -8.78 -6.30 0.63
CA SER A 189 -9.29 -7.62 0.25
C SER A 189 -8.23 -8.71 0.40
N HIS A 190 -6.99 -8.41 0.02
CA HIS A 190 -5.87 -9.33 0.14
C HIS A 190 -5.52 -9.61 1.61
N ILE A 191 -5.44 -8.57 2.46
CA ILE A 191 -5.24 -8.74 3.91
C ILE A 191 -6.34 -9.60 4.52
N SER A 192 -7.60 -9.35 4.14
CA SER A 192 -8.74 -10.12 4.66
C SER A 192 -8.64 -11.60 4.27
N ALA A 193 -8.26 -11.90 3.03
CA ALA A 193 -8.07 -13.27 2.56
C ALA A 193 -6.91 -13.99 3.28
N LEU A 194 -5.80 -13.29 3.55
CA LEU A 194 -4.67 -13.83 4.31
C LEU A 194 -5.07 -14.18 5.76
N LEU A 195 -5.78 -13.28 6.43
CA LEU A 195 -6.27 -13.51 7.80
C LEU A 195 -7.24 -14.70 7.86
N ASP A 196 -8.08 -14.88 6.85
CA ASP A 196 -9.00 -16.02 6.77
C ASP A 196 -8.25 -17.33 6.56
N ALA A 197 -7.23 -17.35 5.70
CA ALA A 197 -6.35 -18.50 5.52
C ALA A 197 -5.61 -18.88 6.81
N GLU A 198 -5.07 -17.90 7.54
CA GLU A 198 -4.40 -18.13 8.83
C GLU A 198 -5.36 -18.72 9.88
N SER A 199 -6.60 -18.22 9.93
CA SER A 199 -7.62 -18.73 10.86
C SER A 199 -8.02 -20.18 10.55
N MET A 200 -8.11 -20.53 9.26
CA MET A 200 -8.43 -21.88 8.80
C MET A 200 -7.30 -22.86 9.12
N VAL A 201 -6.05 -22.47 8.84
CA VAL A 201 -4.86 -23.28 9.19
C VAL A 201 -4.75 -23.46 10.70
N GLY A 202 -5.00 -22.40 11.48
CA GLY A 202 -5.02 -22.46 12.94
C GLY A 202 -6.08 -23.44 13.47
N SER A 203 -7.27 -23.43 12.89
CA SER A 203 -8.37 -24.33 13.27
C SER A 203 -8.07 -25.78 12.88
N PHE A 204 -7.51 -26.00 11.69
CA PHE A 204 -7.06 -27.32 11.25
C PHE A 204 -5.95 -27.86 12.16
N ARG A 205 -4.98 -27.05 12.56
CA ARG A 205 -3.93 -27.44 13.52
C ARG A 205 -4.51 -27.80 14.89
N ARG A 206 -5.51 -27.06 15.40
CA ARG A 206 -6.17 -27.42 16.66
C ARG A 206 -6.96 -28.72 16.56
N MET A 207 -7.66 -28.93 15.45
CA MET A 207 -8.36 -30.19 15.18
C MET A 207 -7.37 -31.35 15.09
N LEU A 208 -6.25 -31.16 14.38
CA LEU A 208 -5.20 -32.16 14.29
C LEU A 208 -4.49 -32.40 15.62
N ARG A 209 -4.28 -31.41 16.49
CA ARG A 209 -3.79 -31.68 17.85
C ARG A 209 -4.75 -32.58 18.62
N GLY A 210 -6.05 -32.35 18.54
CA GLY A 210 -7.04 -33.27 19.15
C GLY A 210 -7.05 -34.69 18.57
N VAL A 211 -6.63 -34.89 17.31
CA VAL A 211 -6.62 -36.19 16.62
C VAL A 211 -5.24 -36.88 16.65
N CYS A 212 -4.17 -36.08 16.69
CA CYS A 212 -2.77 -36.49 16.66
C CYS A 212 -2.06 -36.36 18.01
N ASP A 213 -2.71 -35.86 19.07
CA ASP A 213 -2.31 -36.05 20.49
C ASP A 213 -2.48 -37.53 20.92
N GLY A 214 -2.14 -38.46 20.03
CA GLY A 214 -1.74 -39.82 20.37
C GLY A 214 -0.44 -39.86 21.18
N GLU A 215 0.07 -38.71 21.65
CA GLU A 215 1.12 -38.60 22.67
C GLU A 215 0.75 -39.31 23.99
N VAL A 216 -0.52 -39.64 24.23
CA VAL A 216 -0.94 -40.45 25.39
C VAL A 216 -0.67 -41.97 25.20
N LEU A 217 -0.17 -42.42 24.04
CA LEU A 217 0.08 -43.86 23.77
C LEU A 217 1.54 -44.24 23.52
N LEU A 218 2.46 -43.27 23.52
CA LEU A 218 3.89 -43.51 23.39
C LEU A 218 4.55 -43.44 24.77
N LYS A 219 5.08 -44.58 25.23
CA LYS A 219 5.97 -44.61 26.41
C LYS A 219 7.32 -43.97 26.06
N GLU A 220 8.11 -43.64 27.09
CA GLU A 220 9.47 -43.06 26.96
C GLU A 220 10.42 -43.89 26.06
N ASP A 221 10.12 -45.16 25.81
CA ASP A 221 10.86 -46.07 24.93
C ASP A 221 10.38 -46.05 23.46
N MET A 222 9.49 -45.11 23.09
CA MET A 222 8.82 -45.05 21.79
C MET A 222 8.08 -46.35 21.42
N SER A 223 7.75 -47.20 22.40
CA SER A 223 6.90 -48.37 22.19
C SER A 223 5.43 -47.97 22.24
N ILE A 224 4.66 -48.49 21.29
CA ILE A 224 3.20 -48.37 21.29
C ILE A 224 2.70 -49.34 22.38
N CYS A 225 1.97 -48.85 23.37
CA CYS A 225 1.39 -49.71 24.40
C CYS A 225 0.34 -50.66 23.81
N GLU A 226 0.69 -51.93 23.60
CA GLU A 226 -0.23 -52.97 23.08
C GLU A 226 -1.41 -53.29 24.02
N ASN A 227 -1.37 -52.84 25.28
CA ASN A 227 -2.37 -53.16 26.31
C ASN A 227 -3.30 -51.99 26.71
N ALA A 228 -3.55 -51.02 25.82
CA ALA A 228 -4.60 -50.05 26.05
C ALA A 228 -5.98 -50.69 25.77
N GLU A 229 -6.55 -51.38 26.76
CA GLU A 229 -7.90 -51.98 26.69
C GLU A 229 -9.03 -50.96 26.42
N CYS A 230 -8.72 -49.66 26.49
CA CYS A 230 -9.63 -48.56 26.17
C CYS A 230 -9.76 -48.23 24.68
N ILE A 231 -9.02 -48.88 23.77
CA ILE A 231 -9.20 -48.76 22.31
C ILE A 231 -9.79 -50.06 21.75
N LYS A 232 -10.75 -50.65 22.47
CA LYS A 232 -11.68 -51.62 21.87
C LYS A 232 -12.91 -50.86 21.39
N GLN A 233 -12.95 -50.65 20.07
CA GLN A 233 -14.00 -50.05 19.25
C GLN A 233 -13.93 -48.53 19.00
N PRO A 234 -13.41 -48.12 17.83
CA PRO A 234 -14.19 -47.33 16.91
C PRO A 234 -15.06 -48.26 16.08
N ALA A 235 -16.37 -48.16 16.26
CA ALA A 235 -17.37 -48.68 15.34
C ALA A 235 -17.25 -47.98 13.98
N TRP A 236 -16.27 -48.38 13.16
CA TRP A 236 -16.11 -47.98 11.75
C TRP A 236 -15.74 -49.18 10.87
N TYR A 237 -16.19 -50.38 11.25
CA TYR A 237 -16.24 -51.52 10.33
C TYR A 237 -17.65 -51.68 9.78
N GLY A 238 -17.90 -50.97 8.69
CA GLY A 238 -19.13 -51.06 7.90
C GLY A 238 -18.86 -50.60 6.48
N HIS A 239 -18.43 -51.53 5.64
CA HIS A 239 -18.46 -51.54 4.17
C HIS A 239 -17.96 -50.31 3.38
N GLY A 240 -16.94 -50.54 2.52
CA GLY A 240 -16.77 -49.76 1.29
C GLY A 240 -15.33 -49.39 0.97
N SER A 241 -14.62 -50.32 0.35
CA SER A 241 -13.36 -50.14 -0.35
C SER A 241 -13.44 -49.04 -1.42
N ALA A 242 -12.30 -48.37 -1.67
CA ALA A 242 -11.98 -47.48 -2.81
C ALA A 242 -11.98 -45.93 -2.64
N LEU A 243 -11.76 -45.38 -1.43
CA LEU A 243 -11.56 -43.92 -1.26
C LEU A 243 -10.25 -43.47 -0.59
N GLY A 244 -9.35 -44.41 -0.26
CA GLY A 244 -8.11 -44.11 0.49
C GLY A 244 -7.02 -43.38 -0.31
N THR A 245 -6.95 -43.59 -1.62
CA THR A 245 -5.90 -43.00 -2.46
C THR A 245 -6.25 -41.60 -2.98
N SER A 246 -7.54 -41.24 -3.02
CA SER A 246 -8.00 -39.95 -3.55
C SER A 246 -7.84 -38.78 -2.57
N ARG A 247 -7.80 -39.04 -1.25
CA ARG A 247 -7.62 -37.96 -0.25
C ARG A 247 -6.16 -37.52 -0.08
N ARG A 248 -5.18 -38.41 -0.30
CA ARG A 248 -3.76 -38.00 -0.35
C ARG A 248 -3.46 -37.10 -1.53
N LEU A 249 -3.98 -37.42 -2.72
CA LEU A 249 -3.81 -36.60 -3.92
C LEU A 249 -4.51 -35.22 -3.82
N LEU A 250 -5.63 -35.13 -3.09
CA LEU A 250 -6.30 -33.85 -2.87
C LEU A 250 -5.52 -32.94 -1.89
N PHE A 251 -4.92 -33.52 -0.84
CA PHE A 251 -4.10 -32.77 0.12
C PHE A 251 -2.76 -32.33 -0.49
N ASP A 252 -2.11 -33.22 -1.24
CA ASP A 252 -0.85 -32.89 -1.92
C ASP A 252 -1.08 -31.86 -3.04
N GLY A 253 -2.19 -31.95 -3.78
CA GLY A 253 -2.57 -30.97 -4.79
C GLY A 253 -2.87 -29.57 -4.22
N ILE A 254 -3.56 -29.49 -3.08
CA ILE A 254 -3.84 -28.21 -2.41
C ILE A 254 -2.57 -27.62 -1.78
N MET A 255 -1.69 -28.45 -1.21
CA MET A 255 -0.41 -28.00 -0.67
C MET A 255 0.55 -27.52 -1.76
N VAL A 256 0.58 -28.18 -2.92
CA VAL A 256 1.40 -27.76 -4.07
C VAL A 256 0.86 -26.46 -4.68
N GLN A 257 -0.46 -26.30 -4.84
CA GLN A 257 -1.02 -25.03 -5.32
C GLN A 257 -0.85 -23.88 -4.33
N LEU A 258 -0.96 -24.13 -3.02
CA LEU A 258 -0.65 -23.12 -2.02
C LEU A 258 0.83 -22.77 -2.01
N LYS A 259 1.72 -23.74 -2.23
CA LYS A 259 3.17 -23.53 -2.31
C LYS A 259 3.58 -22.77 -3.57
N GLU A 260 3.06 -23.12 -4.75
CA GLU A 260 3.36 -22.38 -5.99
C GLU A 260 2.83 -20.94 -5.95
N LYS A 261 1.65 -20.73 -5.35
CA LYS A 261 1.09 -19.37 -5.19
C LYS A 261 1.84 -18.54 -4.15
N PHE A 262 2.29 -19.15 -3.04
CA PHE A 262 3.15 -18.51 -2.05
C PHE A 262 4.57 -18.27 -2.56
N GLU A 263 5.13 -19.15 -3.39
CA GLU A 263 6.47 -18.96 -3.97
C GLU A 263 6.45 -17.87 -5.05
N PHE A 264 5.40 -17.75 -5.85
CA PHE A 264 5.28 -16.65 -6.82
C PHE A 264 5.09 -15.28 -6.16
N GLU A 265 4.35 -15.21 -5.04
CA GLU A 265 4.15 -13.96 -4.28
C GLU A 265 5.35 -13.62 -3.37
N ASN A 266 6.03 -14.61 -2.79
CA ASN A 266 7.28 -14.38 -2.07
C ASN A 266 8.44 -14.05 -3.01
N PHE A 267 8.47 -14.54 -4.25
CA PHE A 267 9.53 -14.16 -5.19
C PHE A 267 9.50 -12.66 -5.53
N VAL A 268 8.31 -12.05 -5.57
CA VAL A 268 8.16 -10.59 -5.73
C VAL A 268 8.63 -9.83 -4.47
N ILE A 269 8.47 -10.41 -3.27
CA ILE A 269 8.85 -9.78 -2.01
C ILE A 269 10.34 -10.00 -1.65
N TYR A 270 10.92 -11.16 -2.00
CA TYR A 270 12.33 -11.49 -1.73
C TYR A 270 13.29 -11.02 -2.83
N SER A 271 12.83 -10.88 -4.08
CA SER A 271 13.65 -10.28 -5.16
C SER A 271 13.99 -8.79 -4.89
N GLU A 272 13.23 -8.09 -4.03
CA GLU A 272 13.57 -6.72 -3.59
C GLU A 272 14.47 -6.70 -2.33
N LEU A 273 14.53 -7.78 -1.56
CA LEU A 273 15.35 -7.86 -0.34
C LEU A 273 16.79 -8.33 -0.62
N ASP A 274 17.02 -9.12 -1.68
CA ASP A 274 18.37 -9.56 -2.08
C ASP A 274 19.09 -8.58 -3.03
N LEU A 275 18.47 -7.47 -3.45
CA LEU A 275 19.14 -6.45 -4.28
C LEU A 275 19.92 -5.39 -3.46
N HIS A 276 19.92 -5.49 -2.12
CA HIS A 276 20.61 -4.56 -1.22
C HIS A 276 21.43 -5.24 -0.09
N ALA A 277 21.83 -6.50 -0.29
CA ALA A 277 22.99 -7.08 0.41
C ALA A 277 24.23 -7.02 -0.52
#